data_AF-A0A1A8UDG6-F1
#
_entry.id   AF-A0A1A8UDG6-F1
#
_cell.length_a   1.000
_cell.length_b   1.000
_cell.length_c   1.000
_cell.angle_alpha   90.00
_cell.angle_beta   90.00
_cell.angle_gamma   90.00
#
_symmetry.space_group_name_H-M   'P 1'
#
loop_
_entity.id
_entity.type
_entity.pdbx_description
1 polymer ?
#
loop_
_entity_poly.entity_id
_entity_poly.type
_entity_poly.pdbx_seq_one_letter_code
_entity_poly.pdbx_strand_id
1 'polypeptide(L)' 'EVTNRGQVLRIKNARLGDQARYQCSVINKAGKQSKDFNLSVHVPPSIVGGNVTTKVIALLDTMVTLE' A
#
# COMPACT_ATOMS: atom_id res chain seq x y z
N GLU A 1 -8.21 15.74 0.12
CA GLU A 1 -8.80 17.05 -0.20
C GLU A 1 -8.49 17.43 -1.65
N VAL A 2 -9.45 18.02 -2.35
CA VAL A 2 -9.23 18.57 -3.70
C VAL A 2 -8.96 20.07 -3.55
N THR A 3 -7.85 20.54 -4.13
CA THR A 3 -7.34 21.92 -4.01
C THR A 3 -7.05 22.49 -5.39
N ASN A 4 -6.63 23.75 -5.43
CA ASN A 4 -6.26 24.46 -6.67
C ASN A 4 -7.36 24.37 -7.75
N ARG A 5 -8.58 24.84 -7.44
CA ARG A 5 -9.74 24.84 -8.35
C ARG A 5 -10.05 23.48 -9.00
N GLY A 6 -9.83 22.38 -8.27
CA GLY A 6 -10.10 21.03 -8.79
C GLY A 6 -8.90 20.34 -9.44
N GLN A 7 -7.74 21.00 -9.52
CA GLN A 7 -6.58 20.50 -10.26
C GLN A 7 -5.70 19.56 -9.43
N VAL A 8 -5.76 19.63 -8.10
CA VAL A 8 -4.86 18.87 -7.22
C VAL A 8 -5.65 18.06 -6.20
N LEU A 9 -5.60 16.74 -6.30
CA LEU A 9 -6.07 15.83 -5.25
C LEU A 9 -4.93 15.51 -4.28
N ARG A 10 -5.11 15.84 -3.01
CA ARG A 10 -4.12 15.58 -1.94
C ARG A 10 -4.67 14.57 -0.94
N ILE A 11 -4.00 13.42 -0.85
CA ILE A 11 -4.29 12.35 0.11
C ILE A 11 -3.30 12.50 1.27
N LYS A 12 -3.80 12.80 2.47
CA LYS A 12 -2.98 12.93 3.69
C LYS A 12 -3.06 11.63 4.48
N ASN A 13 -1.96 11.18 5.08
CA ASN A 13 -1.89 9.94 5.86
C ASN A 13 -2.43 8.74 5.07
N ALA A 14 -1.81 8.46 3.92
CA ALA A 14 -2.24 7.40 3.01
C ALA A 14 -2.33 6.05 3.72
N ARG A 15 -3.43 5.34 3.49
CA ARG A 15 -3.72 4.01 4.03
C ARG A 15 -3.79 3.00 2.90
N LEU A 16 -3.70 1.72 3.22
CA LEU A 16 -3.84 0.64 2.24
C LEU A 16 -5.17 0.74 1.44
N GLY A 17 -6.24 1.23 2.07
CA GLY A 17 -7.53 1.46 1.40
C GLY A 17 -7.54 2.59 0.37
N ASP A 18 -6.52 3.47 0.36
CA ASP A 18 -6.38 4.51 -0.65
C ASP A 18 -5.72 3.99 -1.93
N GLN A 19 -5.22 2.74 -1.95
CA GLN A 19 -4.68 2.11 -3.14
C GLN A 19 -5.78 1.90 -4.18
N ALA A 20 -5.72 2.63 -5.28
CA ALA A 20 -6.73 2.63 -6.32
C ALA A 20 -6.21 3.22 -7.64
N ARG A 21 -7.03 3.10 -8.68
CA ARG A 21 -6.88 3.85 -9.94
C ARG A 21 -7.67 5.15 -9.84
N TYR A 22 -6.96 6.27 -9.79
CA TYR A 22 -7.53 7.61 -9.82
C TYR A 22 -7.60 8.13 -11.26
N GLN A 23 -8.61 8.94 -11.54
CA GLN A 23 -8.76 9.59 -12.84
C GLN A 23 -9.00 11.09 -12.66
N CYS A 24 -8.19 11.89 -13.34
CA CYS A 24 -8.47 13.31 -13.51
C CYS A 24 -9.21 13.48 -14.83
N SER A 25 -10.34 14.19 -14.83
CA SER A 25 -11.08 14.51 -16.05
C SER A 25 -11.41 15.99 -16.13
N VAL A 26 -11.19 16.56 -17.30
CA VAL A 26 -11.44 17.96 -17.65
C VAL A 26 -12.35 18.04 -18.87
N ILE A 27 -13.28 18.99 -18.84
CA ILE A 27 -14.27 19.21 -19.90
C ILE A 27 -14.21 20.68 -20.30
N ASN A 28 -14.17 20.95 -21.60
CA ASN A 28 -14.29 22.30 -22.16
C ASN A 28 -15.25 22.28 -23.37
N LYS A 29 -15.42 23.43 -24.04
CA LYS A 29 -16.30 23.54 -25.23
C LYS A 29 -15.88 22.62 -26.39
N ALA A 30 -14.61 22.24 -26.47
CA ALA A 30 -14.09 21.38 -27.53
C ALA A 30 -14.24 19.89 -27.22
N GLY A 31 -14.46 19.50 -25.96
CA GLY A 31 -14.68 18.11 -25.58
C GLY A 31 -14.23 17.77 -24.16
N LYS A 32 -14.01 16.47 -23.93
CA LYS A 32 -13.58 15.89 -22.65
C LYS A 32 -12.22 15.22 -22.82
N GLN A 33 -11.32 15.45 -21.86
CA GLN A 33 -10.05 14.75 -21.75
C GLN A 33 -9.92 14.14 -20.36
N SER A 34 -9.28 12.98 -20.25
CA SER A 34 -8.98 12.35 -18.96
C SER A 34 -7.59 11.75 -18.93
N LYS A 35 -7.06 11.59 -17.71
CA LYS A 35 -5.78 10.94 -17.44
C LYS A 35 -5.89 10.08 -16.20
N ASP A 36 -5.41 8.84 -16.31
CA ASP A 36 -5.45 7.86 -15.24
C ASP A 36 -4.13 7.78 -14.48
N PHE A 37 -4.21 7.48 -13.19
CA PHE A 37 -3.09 7.36 -12.26
C PHE A 37 -3.32 6.14 -11.37
N ASN A 38 -2.35 5.23 -11.33
CA ASN A 38 -2.39 4.09 -10.41
C ASN A 38 -1.62 4.44 -9.14
N LEU A 39 -2.31 4.52 -8.00
CA LEU A 39 -1.69 4.73 -6.70
C LEU A 39 -1.49 3.38 -6.02
N SER A 40 -0.25 3.04 -5.70
CA SER A 40 0.10 1.91 -4.83
C SER A 40 0.55 2.43 -3.47
N VAL A 41 0.11 1.78 -2.40
CA VAL A 41 0.47 2.15 -1.03
C VAL A 41 1.19 0.98 -0.38
N HIS A 42 2.39 1.24 0.11
CA HIS A 42 3.22 0.23 0.78
C HIS A 42 3.24 0.46 2.28
N VAL A 43 3.24 -0.64 3.03
CA VAL A 43 3.47 -0.64 4.48
C VAL A 43 4.82 -1.28 4.77
N PRO A 44 5.49 -0.90 5.87
CA PRO A 44 6.71 -1.57 6.30
C PRO A 44 6.47 -3.08 6.49
N PRO A 45 7.45 -3.93 6.14
CA PRO A 45 7.33 -5.36 6.40
C PRO A 45 7.34 -5.63 7.90
N SER A 46 6.59 -6.66 8.32
CA SER A 46 6.64 -7.19 9.68
C SER A 46 7.06 -8.66 9.65
N ILE A 47 7.86 -9.05 10.65
CA ILE A 47 8.21 -10.46 10.87
C ILE A 47 7.05 -11.07 11.65
N VAL A 48 6.36 -12.02 11.04
CA VAL A 48 5.32 -12.80 11.73
C VAL A 48 5.99 -13.54 12.88
N GLY A 49 5.51 -13.35 14.11
CA GLY A 49 6.12 -13.96 15.29
C GLY A 49 7.44 -13.33 15.75
N GLY A 50 7.86 -12.19 15.20
CA GLY A 50 9.11 -11.52 15.62
C GLY A 50 9.13 -11.07 17.10
N ASN A 51 7.95 -11.02 17.74
CA ASN A 51 7.77 -10.77 19.17
C ASN A 51 7.69 -12.06 20.01
N VAL A 52 7.76 -13.24 19.39
CA VAL A 52 7.68 -14.55 20.04
C VAL A 52 9.04 -15.23 19.92
N THR A 53 9.64 -15.57 21.06
CA THR A 53 10.88 -16.34 21.09
C THR A 53 10.54 -17.81 21.26
N THR A 54 10.69 -18.61 20.20
CA THR A 54 10.46 -20.07 20.28
C THR A 54 11.73 -20.76 20.76
N LYS A 55 11.66 -21.42 21.93
CA LYS A 55 12.74 -22.26 22.43
C LYS A 55 12.54 -23.69 21.90
N VAL A 56 13.50 -24.17 21.12
CA VAL A 56 13.44 -25.52 20.54
C VAL A 56 14.50 -26.41 21.17
N ILE A 57 14.11 -27.63 21.55
CA ILE A 57 14.98 -28.66 22.11
C ILE A 57 15.05 -29.80 21.11
N ALA A 58 16.26 -30.16 20.69
CA ALA A 58 16.52 -31.26 19.79
C ALA A 58 17.25 -32.39 20.54
N LEU A 59 17.00 -33.63 20.15
CA LEU A 59 17.85 -34.75 20.54
C LEU A 59 19.11 -34.76 19.66
N LEU A 60 20.21 -35.30 20.17
CA LEU A 60 21.46 -35.43 19.41
C LEU A 60 21.18 -36.19 18.10
N ASP A 61 21.77 -35.73 16.99
CA ASP A 61 21.62 -36.27 15.63
C ASP A 61 20.18 -36.25 15.05
N THR A 62 19.30 -35.39 15.59
CA THR A 62 17.96 -35.18 15.00
C THR A 62 17.88 -33.90 14.17
N MET A 63 17.14 -33.99 13.05
CA MET A 63 16.83 -32.84 12.20
C MET A 63 15.63 -32.09 12.76
N VAL A 64 15.77 -30.78 12.90
CA VAL A 64 14.70 -29.88 13.38
C VAL A 64 14.53 -28.73 12.40
N THR A 65 13.29 -28.45 12.02
CA THR A 65 12.89 -27.31 11.19
C THR A 65 12.37 -26.19 12.08
N LEU A 66 12.91 -24.99 11.90
CA LEU A 66 12.42 -23.76 12.52
C LEU A 66 11.49 -23.07 11.52
N GLU A 67 10.25 -22.78 11.93
CA GLU A 67 9.33 -21.92 11.16
C GLU A 67 9.48 -20.45 11.55
#